data_AF-X0V0Z8-F1
#
_entry.id   AF-X0V0Z8-F1
#
_cell.length_a   1.000
_cell.length_b   1.000
_cell.length_c   1.000
_cell.angle_alpha   90.00
_cell.angle_beta   90.00
_cell.angle_gamma   90.00
#
_symmetry.space_group_name_H-M   'P 1'
#
loop_
_entity.id
_entity.type
_entity.pdbx_description
1 polymer ?
#
loop_
_entity_poly.entity_id
_entity_poly.type
_entity_poly.pdbx_seq_one_letter_code
_entity_poly.pdbx_strand_id
1 'polypeptide(L)'
;IEQFLENYSFIELIRLDDKNWDTAVITAVNSNLNAPDVIHLISAYQADSDVIVTDDTFFISEAERYLKDEQVSKPRICKPEDCISILEEMGFTNI
;
A
#
# COMPACT_ATOMS: atom_id res chain seq x y z
N ILE A 1 -19.52 -9.11 -1.46
CA ILE A 1 -18.08 -9.18 -1.77
C ILE A 1 -17.84 -10.14 -2.93
N GLU A 2 -18.30 -11.40 -2.85
CA GLU A 2 -18.13 -12.39 -3.95
C GLU A 2 -18.62 -11.87 -5.31
N GLN A 3 -19.86 -11.41 -5.41
CA GLN A 3 -20.39 -10.82 -6.65
C GLN A 3 -19.60 -9.59 -7.16
N PHE A 4 -18.98 -8.83 -6.26
CA PHE A 4 -18.14 -7.69 -6.65
C PHE A 4 -16.84 -8.17 -7.29
N LEU A 5 -16.18 -9.16 -6.70
CA LEU A 5 -14.96 -9.76 -7.23
C LEU A 5 -15.22 -10.49 -8.55
N GLU A 6 -16.38 -11.12 -8.71
CA GLU A 6 -16.79 -11.73 -9.98
C GLU A 6 -16.90 -10.71 -11.12
N ASN A 7 -17.35 -9.49 -10.82
CA ASN A 7 -17.47 -8.42 -11.81
C ASN A 7 -16.14 -7.71 -12.11
N TYR A 8 -15.16 -7.79 -11.22
CA TYR A 8 -13.89 -7.10 -11.31
C TYR A 8 -12.72 -8.07 -11.11
N SER A 9 -12.46 -8.89 -12.13
CA SER A 9 -11.41 -9.93 -12.10
C SER A 9 -9.98 -9.44 -11.85
N PHE A 10 -9.73 -8.12 -11.98
CA PHE A 10 -8.45 -7.49 -11.65
C PHE A 10 -8.30 -7.13 -10.17
N ILE A 11 -9.34 -7.35 -9.35
CA ILE A 11 -9.31 -7.09 -7.91
C ILE A 11 -9.05 -8.40 -7.17
N GLU A 12 -8.04 -8.37 -6.30
CA GLU A 12 -7.70 -9.48 -5.41
C GLU A 12 -7.96 -9.09 -3.95
N LEU A 13 -8.43 -10.05 -3.14
CA LEU A 13 -8.52 -9.87 -1.69
C LEU A 13 -7.24 -10.36 -1.01
N ILE A 14 -6.54 -9.43 -0.37
CA ILE A 14 -5.37 -9.76 0.44
C ILE A 14 -5.81 -10.07 1.87
N ARG A 15 -5.36 -11.21 2.39
CA ARG A 15 -5.44 -11.56 3.81
C ARG A 15 -4.04 -11.58 4.38
N LEU A 16 -3.80 -10.80 5.43
CA LEU A 16 -2.53 -10.85 6.13
C LEU A 16 -2.32 -12.24 6.74
N ASP A 17 -1.15 -12.82 6.50
CA ASP A 17 -0.72 -14.02 7.21
C ASP A 17 -0.25 -13.67 8.64
N ASP A 18 -0.02 -14.69 9.47
CA ASP A 18 0.34 -14.48 10.88
C ASP A 18 1.62 -13.65 11.03
N LYS A 19 2.62 -13.86 10.15
CA LYS A 19 3.87 -13.12 10.17
C LYS A 19 3.64 -11.62 9.88
N ASN A 20 2.82 -11.31 8.89
CA ASN A 20 2.54 -9.93 8.52
C ASN A 20 1.57 -9.26 9.51
N TRP A 21 0.74 -10.02 10.21
CA TRP A 21 0.03 -9.51 11.39
C TRP A 21 0.99 -9.08 12.50
N ASP A 22 2.00 -9.90 12.82
CA ASP A 22 3.03 -9.52 13.80
C ASP A 22 3.79 -8.26 13.34
N THR A 23 4.16 -8.18 12.06
CA THR A 23 4.75 -6.98 11.45
C THR A 23 3.84 -5.77 11.63
N ALA A 24 2.54 -5.89 11.34
CA ALA A 24 1.58 -4.80 11.50
C ALA A 24 1.48 -4.31 12.94
N VAL A 25 1.49 -5.21 13.93
CA VAL A 25 1.49 -4.82 15.35
C VAL A 25 2.77 -4.04 15.69
N ILE A 26 3.93 -4.52 15.24
CA ILE A 26 5.22 -3.86 15.47
C ILE A 26 5.24 -2.48 14.79
N THR A 27 4.79 -2.38 13.55
CA THR A 27 4.70 -1.10 12.80
C THR A 27 3.77 -0.12 13.50
N ALA A 28 2.61 -0.56 14.00
CA ALA A 28 1.68 0.30 14.72
C ALA A 28 2.25 0.86 16.02
N VAL A 29 3.11 0.10 16.71
CA VAL A 29 3.76 0.57 17.95
C VAL A 29 4.91 1.54 17.68
N ASN A 30 5.55 1.45 16.50
CA ASN A 30 6.76 2.21 16.16
C ASN A 30 6.54 3.34 15.15
N SER A 31 5.30 3.58 14.71
CA SER A 31 4.94 4.65 13.77
C SER A 31 3.83 5.52 14.33
N ASN A 32 3.54 6.65 13.66
CA ASN A 32 2.35 7.47 13.97
C ASN A 32 1.14 7.06 13.13
N LEU A 33 1.23 5.96 12.37
CA LEU A 33 0.12 5.48 11.55
C LEU A 33 -0.95 4.86 12.45
N ASN A 34 -2.22 5.09 12.11
CA ASN A 34 -3.32 4.44 12.81
C ASN A 34 -3.42 2.96 12.40
N ALA A 35 -4.16 2.15 13.16
CA ALA A 35 -4.23 0.71 12.88
C ALA A 35 -4.73 0.36 11.46
N PRO A 36 -5.80 0.99 10.92
CA PRO A 36 -6.19 0.81 9.51
C PRO A 36 -5.08 1.11 8.49
N ASP A 37 -4.38 2.23 8.65
CA ASP A 37 -3.29 2.66 7.78
C ASP A 37 -2.14 1.64 7.77
N VAL A 38 -1.79 1.14 8.95
CA VAL A 38 -0.78 0.10 9.09
C VAL A 38 -1.21 -1.17 8.37
N ILE A 39 -2.47 -1.57 8.48
CA ILE A 39 -3.00 -2.74 7.76
C ILE A 39 -2.90 -2.51 6.24
N HIS A 40 -3.24 -1.31 5.74
CA HIS A 40 -3.10 -0.97 4.31
C HIS A 40 -1.63 -1.03 3.85
N LEU A 41 -0.70 -0.44 4.60
CA LEU A 41 0.71 -0.47 4.27
C LEU A 41 1.28 -1.89 4.24
N ILE A 42 1.01 -2.68 5.28
CA ILE A 42 1.54 -4.05 5.39
C ILE A 42 0.86 -5.00 4.41
N SER A 43 -0.42 -4.82 4.09
CA SER A 43 -1.09 -5.62 3.06
C SER A 43 -0.54 -5.35 1.67
N ALA A 44 -0.24 -4.10 1.33
CA ALA A 44 0.43 -3.75 0.09
C ALA A 44 1.85 -4.32 0.03
N TYR A 45 2.59 -4.27 1.14
CA TYR A 45 3.91 -4.90 1.24
C TYR A 45 3.84 -6.43 1.03
N GLN A 46 2.90 -7.11 1.70
CA GLN A 46 2.71 -8.56 1.55
C GLN A 46 2.32 -8.94 0.12
N ALA A 47 1.47 -8.14 -0.52
CA ALA A 47 1.04 -8.36 -1.90
C ALA A 47 2.12 -8.02 -2.94
N ASP A 48 3.31 -7.59 -2.48
CA ASP A 48 4.41 -7.14 -3.32
C ASP A 48 4.04 -5.97 -4.25
N SER A 49 3.05 -5.17 -3.84
CA SER A 49 2.48 -4.08 -4.63
C SER A 49 3.55 -3.03 -4.97
N ASP A 50 3.46 -2.50 -6.19
CA ASP A 50 4.34 -1.45 -6.65
C ASP A 50 3.92 -0.06 -6.16
N VAL A 51 2.60 0.19 -6.10
CA VAL A 51 2.03 1.51 -5.80
C VAL A 51 0.84 1.38 -4.84
N ILE A 52 0.78 2.26 -3.83
CA ILE A 52 -0.42 2.55 -3.05
C ILE A 52 -0.97 3.90 -3.52
N VAL A 53 -2.24 3.94 -3.89
CA VAL A 53 -2.93 5.16 -4.31
C VAL A 53 -3.94 5.58 -3.25
N THR A 54 -3.84 6.80 -2.74
CA THR A 54 -4.73 7.33 -1.70
C THR A 54 -4.75 8.86 -1.67
N ASP A 55 -5.89 9.44 -1.29
CA ASP A 55 -6.02 10.89 -1.06
C ASP A 55 -5.57 11.32 0.36
N ASP A 56 -5.26 10.36 1.23
CA ASP A 56 -4.84 10.64 2.60
C ASP A 56 -3.39 11.15 2.64
N THR A 57 -3.26 12.48 2.76
CA THR A 57 -1.96 13.15 2.81
C THR A 57 -1.15 12.83 4.07
N PHE A 58 -1.81 12.55 5.19
CA PHE A 58 -1.12 12.17 6.43
C PHE A 58 -0.51 10.79 6.27
N PHE A 59 -1.30 9.83 5.77
CA PHE A 59 -0.82 8.49 5.45
C PHE A 59 0.38 8.52 4.51
N ILE A 60 0.30 9.27 3.40
CA ILE A 60 1.42 9.40 2.44
C ILE A 60 2.69 9.83 3.18
N SER A 61 2.62 10.95 3.92
CA SER A 61 3.80 11.51 4.59
C SER A 61 4.41 10.57 5.64
N GLU A 62 3.59 9.95 6.48
CA GLU A 62 4.08 9.08 7.55
C GLU A 62 4.53 7.71 7.04
N ALA A 63 3.84 7.14 6.05
CA ALA A 63 4.21 5.86 5.46
C ALA A 63 5.49 5.98 4.62
N GLU A 64 5.68 7.06 3.86
CA GLU A 64 6.95 7.31 3.16
C GLU A 64 8.12 7.47 4.13
N ARG A 65 7.91 8.19 5.24
CA ARG A 65 8.91 8.32 6.31
C ARG A 65 9.27 6.95 6.88
N TYR A 66 8.27 6.14 7.23
CA TYR A 66 8.46 4.79 7.76
C TYR A 66 9.22 3.88 6.77
N LEU A 67 8.80 3.84 5.50
CA LEU A 67 9.45 3.01 4.48
C LEU A 67 10.92 3.41 4.28
N LYS A 68 11.22 4.71 4.33
CA LYS A 68 12.58 5.22 4.24
C LYS A 68 13.44 4.79 5.44
N ASP A 69 12.90 4.90 6.65
CA ASP A 69 13.59 4.51 7.90
C ASP A 69 13.90 3.00 7.91
N GLU A 70 12.98 2.18 7.40
CA GLU A 70 13.13 0.73 7.25
C GLU A 70 13.91 0.29 6.00
N GLN A 71 14.38 1.25 5.18
CA GLN A 71 15.10 1.02 3.91
C GLN A 71 14.32 0.14 2.92
N VAL A 72 13.00 0.29 2.92
CA VAL A 72 12.09 -0.40 2.01
C VAL A 72 11.82 0.50 0.79
N SER A 73 12.05 -0.03 -0.41
CA SER A 73 11.91 0.73 -1.66
C SER A 73 10.52 0.68 -2.30
N LYS A 74 9.64 -0.23 -1.85
CA LYS A 74 8.27 -0.37 -2.36
C LYS A 74 7.28 -0.81 -1.27
N PRO A 75 6.00 -0.44 -1.37
CA PRO A 75 5.35 0.31 -2.47
C PRO A 75 5.73 1.80 -2.51
N ARG A 76 5.67 2.43 -3.69
CA ARG A 76 5.57 3.90 -3.81
C ARG A 76 4.18 4.32 -3.35
N ILE A 77 4.05 5.47 -2.69
CA ILE A 77 2.75 5.94 -2.22
C ILE A 77 2.47 7.26 -2.92
N CYS A 78 1.29 7.40 -3.51
CA CYS A 78 0.95 8.59 -4.28
C CYS A 78 -0.53 8.93 -4.18
N LYS A 79 -0.85 10.13 -4.63
CA LYS A 79 -2.22 10.54 -4.85
C LYS A 79 -2.78 9.98 -6.15
N PRO A 80 -4.12 9.93 -6.30
CA PRO A 80 -4.75 9.52 -7.56
C PRO A 80 -4.30 10.36 -8.76
N GLU A 81 -4.15 11.68 -8.62
CA GLU A 81 -3.71 12.56 -9.72
C GLU A 81 -2.30 12.27 -10.23
N ASP A 82 -1.44 11.69 -9.40
CA ASP A 82 -0.05 11.37 -9.72
C ASP A 82 0.15 9.90 -10.15
N CYS A 83 -0.88 9.06 -10.02
CA CYS A 83 -0.74 7.63 -10.26
C CYS A 83 -0.36 7.31 -11.72
N ILE A 84 -0.96 8.01 -12.68
CA ILE A 84 -0.72 7.75 -14.11
C ILE A 84 0.74 8.05 -14.47
N SER A 85 1.29 9.18 -14.03
CA SER A 85 2.69 9.53 -14.32
C SER A 85 3.67 8.54 -13.68
N ILE A 86 3.38 8.06 -12.47
CA ILE A 86 4.18 7.03 -11.79
C ILE A 86 4.16 5.71 -12.58
N LEU A 87 3.00 5.29 -13.07
CA LEU A 87 2.91 4.07 -13.87
C LEU A 87 3.64 4.21 -15.22
N GLU A 88 3.59 5.39 -15.85
CA GLU A 88 4.37 5.69 -17.06
C GLU A 88 5.88 5.64 -16.80
N GLU A 89 6.37 6.19 -15.68
CA GLU A 89 7.77 6.08 -15.23
C GLU A 89 8.21 4.62 -15.07
N MET A 90 7.28 3.74 -14.67
CA MET A 90 7.50 2.31 -14.51
C MET A 90 7.41 1.52 -15.83
N GLY A 91 7.13 2.19 -16.95
CA GLY A 91 7.08 1.58 -18.29
C GLY A 91 5.69 1.10 -18.72
N PHE A 92 4.65 1.34 -17.93
CA PHE A 92 3.27 1.09 -18.36
C PHE A 92 2.82 2.23 -19.27
N THR A 93 2.83 1.99 -20.58
CA THR A 93 2.44 2.99 -21.59
C THR A 93 1.07 2.65 -22.17
N ASN A 94 0.25 3.68 -22.45
CA ASN A 94 -1.14 3.58 -22.96
C ASN A 94 -2.19 3.08 -21.94
N ILE A 95 -2.08 3.54 -20.68
CA ILE A 95 -3.07 3.31 -19.61
C ILE A 95 -4.15 4.38 -19.64
#